data_AF-A0A8K0DDN1-F1
#
_entry.id   AF-A0A8K0DDN1-F1
#
_cell.length_a   1.000
_cell.length_b   1.000
_cell.length_c   1.000
_cell.angle_alpha   90.00
_cell.angle_beta   90.00
_cell.angle_gamma   90.00
#
_symmetry.space_group_name_H-M   'P 1'
#
loop_
_entity.id
_entity.type
_entity.pdbx_description
1 polymer ?
#
loop_
_entity_poly.entity_id
_entity_poly.type
_entity_poly.pdbx_seq_one_letter_code
_entity_poly.pdbx_strand_id
1 'polypeptide(L)'
;MPICCLSLSLDLQHGSIKLIAYLTIAVAIWNIAYCIYLLNFAIATRQDVGDYLDMVSENDGTIIPILAVFPAVLCIATSAASFYLLYRAFSVNTKPNINNLMYSFVLLLLGTILITLIICLMLLTRIYSSSKTLHDGIMEAMNNYRSDSLIKSRIDSLQIQFQCCGSVQYKEWYEITWYDTNLVDKKDENEYRYQAPFSCCSMKSIYPCIHHNIESSGLPYKYTKEQNFSLSTAGCFKVVVQLKKQIGLAVIGRLAALVFTQLLMTTTVRLLQTAHSLTNVLFCPNAIYTSWLFGYYRKRKPGEPPPVPPIPKELMDNGE
;
A
#
# COMPACT_ATOMS: atom_id res chain seq x y z
N MET A 1 -34.28 16.24 26.17
CA MET A 1 -32.85 15.93 26.42
C MET A 1 -32.04 16.45 25.25
N PRO A 2 -31.25 17.53 25.41
CA PRO A 2 -30.31 17.89 24.37
C PRO A 2 -29.19 16.85 24.39
N ILE A 3 -28.93 16.24 23.23
CA ILE A 3 -27.74 15.44 23.00
C ILE A 3 -26.56 16.37 23.28
N CYS A 4 -25.88 16.14 24.41
CA CYS A 4 -24.66 16.83 24.77
C CYS A 4 -23.66 16.54 23.65
N CYS A 5 -23.53 17.46 22.69
CA CYS A 5 -22.52 17.36 21.66
C CYS A 5 -21.18 17.34 22.38
N LEU A 6 -20.44 16.24 22.23
CA LEU A 6 -19.09 16.08 22.74
C LEU A 6 -18.17 17.03 21.96
N SER A 7 -18.18 18.31 22.31
CA SER A 7 -17.29 19.32 21.73
C SER A 7 -15.99 19.32 22.53
N LEU A 8 -14.95 18.70 21.98
CA LEU A 8 -13.59 18.92 22.47
C LEU A 8 -13.15 20.32 22.03
N SER A 9 -13.34 21.31 22.91
CA SER A 9 -12.89 22.69 22.73
C SER A 9 -11.55 22.91 23.42
N LEU A 10 -10.61 23.51 22.70
CA LEU A 10 -9.29 23.92 23.18
C LEU A 10 -9.17 25.43 23.04
N ASP A 11 -8.91 26.13 24.15
CA ASP A 11 -8.55 27.54 24.12
C ASP A 11 -7.05 27.67 23.87
N LEU A 12 -6.71 28.25 22.74
CA LEU A 12 -5.34 28.34 22.24
C LEU A 12 -4.88 29.80 22.26
N GLN A 13 -3.70 30.02 22.84
CA GLN A 13 -3.00 31.30 22.75
C GLN A 13 -2.39 31.49 21.35
N HIS A 14 -2.06 32.73 21.00
CA HIS A 14 -1.44 33.07 19.71
C HIS A 14 -0.15 32.27 19.42
N GLY A 15 0.67 31.99 20.45
CA GLY A 15 1.85 31.13 20.33
C GLY A 15 1.50 29.70 19.89
N SER A 16 0.43 29.12 20.45
CA SER A 16 -0.04 27.78 20.10
C SER A 16 -0.57 27.70 18.68
N ILE A 17 -1.21 28.75 18.15
CA ILE A 17 -1.67 28.81 16.75
C ILE A 17 -0.48 28.79 15.77
N LYS A 18 0.57 29.56 16.06
CA LYS A 18 1.82 29.51 15.27
C LYS A 18 2.46 28.12 15.31
N LEU A 19 2.49 27.49 16.48
CA LEU A 19 2.99 26.12 16.63
C LEU A 19 2.19 25.12 15.77
N ILE A 20 0.86 25.20 15.76
CA ILE A 20 0.00 24.34 14.93
C ILE A 20 0.25 24.61 13.43
N ALA A 21 0.48 25.86 13.03
CA ALA A 21 0.82 26.19 11.65
C ALA A 21 2.18 25.60 11.24
N TYR A 22 3.21 25.72 12.09
CA TYR A 22 4.51 25.09 11.84
C TYR A 22 4.41 23.56 11.80
N LEU A 23 3.61 22.95 12.68
CA LEU A 23 3.34 21.52 12.65
C LEU A 23 2.65 21.11 11.34
N THR A 24 1.68 21.90 10.86
CA THR A 24 0.99 21.65 9.58
C THR A 24 1.97 21.69 8.41
N ILE A 25 2.89 22.67 8.38
CA ILE A 25 3.96 22.77 7.38
C ILE A 25 4.89 21.55 7.45
N ALA A 26 5.32 21.17 8.66
CA ALA A 26 6.21 20.03 8.86
C ALA A 26 5.56 18.71 8.39
N VAL A 27 4.29 18.49 8.73
CA VAL A 27 3.51 17.31 8.29
C VAL A 27 3.32 17.31 6.77
N ALA A 28 3.07 18.47 6.14
CA ALA A 28 2.97 18.58 4.69
C ALA A 28 4.29 18.22 3.98
N ILE A 29 5.44 18.70 4.50
CA ILE A 29 6.76 18.34 3.97
C ILE A 29 7.01 16.83 4.13
N TRP A 30 6.72 16.28 5.32
CA TRP A 30 6.84 14.85 5.58
C TRP A 30 5.97 14.02 4.65
N ASN A 31 4.71 14.41 4.41
CA ASN A 31 3.81 13.72 3.50
C ASN A 31 4.36 13.69 2.07
N ILE A 32 4.90 14.80 1.57
CA ILE A 32 5.51 14.83 0.24
C ILE A 32 6.70 13.88 0.16
N ALA A 33 7.61 13.94 1.14
CA ALA A 33 8.77 13.04 1.18
C ALA A 33 8.36 11.55 1.26
N TYR A 34 7.37 11.24 2.10
CA TYR A 34 6.84 9.89 2.26
C TYR A 34 6.13 9.39 0.99
N CYS A 35 5.42 10.25 0.27
CA CYS A 35 4.80 9.89 -1.00
C CYS A 35 5.86 9.61 -2.08
N ILE A 36 6.96 10.35 -2.14
CA ILE A 36 8.08 10.06 -3.05
C ILE A 36 8.68 8.69 -2.73
N TYR A 37 8.91 8.38 -1.45
CA TYR A 37 9.34 7.05 -1.01
C TYR A 37 8.35 5.95 -1.45
N LEU A 38 7.05 6.17 -1.32
CA LEU A 38 6.01 5.22 -1.72
C LEU A 38 5.98 5.01 -3.24
N LEU A 39 6.18 6.06 -4.05
CA LEU A 39 6.28 5.95 -5.51
C LEU A 39 7.50 5.11 -5.92
N ASN A 40 8.67 5.35 -5.31
CA ASN A 40 9.86 4.56 -5.58
C ASN A 40 9.65 3.08 -5.21
N PHE A 41 9.00 2.81 -4.07
CA PHE A 41 8.65 1.44 -3.67
C PHE A 41 7.69 0.77 -4.67
N ALA A 42 6.69 1.51 -5.18
CA ALA A 42 5.74 0.99 -6.16
C ALA A 42 6.44 0.65 -7.49
N ILE A 43 7.36 1.52 -7.96
CA ILE A 43 8.15 1.29 -9.18
C ILE A 43 9.05 0.06 -9.01
N ALA A 44 9.80 -0.02 -7.91
CA ALA A 44 10.67 -1.16 -7.62
C ALA A 44 9.87 -2.48 -7.58
N THR A 45 8.71 -2.49 -6.93
CA THR A 45 7.83 -3.67 -6.89
C THR A 45 7.37 -4.06 -8.29
N ARG A 46 7.00 -3.10 -9.17
CA ARG A 46 6.61 -3.42 -10.54
C ARG A 46 7.75 -4.03 -11.35
N GLN A 47 8.98 -3.57 -11.14
CA GLN A 47 10.17 -4.02 -11.86
C GLN A 47 10.63 -5.41 -11.40
N ASP A 48 10.69 -5.63 -10.08
CA ASP A 48 11.28 -6.86 -9.53
C ASP A 48 10.34 -8.06 -9.65
N VAL A 49 9.04 -7.84 -9.49
CA VAL A 49 8.07 -8.93 -9.29
C VAL A 49 6.78 -8.80 -10.09
N GLY A 50 6.59 -7.69 -10.81
CA GLY A 50 5.36 -7.44 -11.58
C GLY A 50 5.09 -8.49 -12.65
N ASP A 51 6.12 -8.90 -13.39
CA ASP A 51 5.96 -9.86 -14.49
C ASP A 51 5.60 -11.26 -13.98
N TYR A 52 6.09 -11.65 -12.80
CA TYR A 52 5.71 -12.92 -12.17
C TYR A 52 4.26 -12.90 -11.70
N LEU A 53 3.81 -11.79 -11.14
CA LEU A 53 2.44 -11.66 -10.67
C LEU A 53 1.46 -11.63 -11.85
N ASP A 54 1.77 -10.88 -12.91
CA ASP A 54 0.92 -10.77 -14.11
C ASP A 54 0.84 -12.09 -14.89
N MET A 55 1.87 -12.94 -14.86
CA MET A 55 1.83 -14.28 -15.46
C MET A 55 0.81 -15.20 -14.79
N VAL A 56 0.61 -15.04 -13.48
CA VAL A 56 -0.14 -16.01 -12.68
C VAL A 56 -1.53 -15.50 -12.30
N SER A 57 -1.70 -14.20 -12.17
CA SER A 57 -2.99 -13.55 -12.03
C SER A 57 -3.00 -12.29 -12.87
N GLU A 58 -3.91 -12.25 -13.83
CA GLU A 58 -3.97 -11.16 -14.80
C GLU A 58 -4.00 -9.79 -14.11
N ASN A 59 -3.06 -8.93 -14.51
CA ASN A 59 -2.89 -7.54 -14.05
C ASN A 59 -2.57 -7.33 -12.57
N ASP A 60 -2.38 -8.35 -11.74
CA ASP A 60 -2.11 -8.14 -10.31
C ASP A 60 -0.73 -7.49 -10.05
N GLY A 61 0.27 -7.78 -10.88
CA GLY A 61 1.60 -7.18 -10.82
C GLY A 61 1.61 -5.69 -11.16
N THR A 62 0.61 -5.25 -11.93
CA THR A 62 0.42 -3.85 -12.29
C THR A 62 -0.59 -3.15 -11.36
N ILE A 63 -1.69 -3.79 -11.00
CA ILE A 63 -2.77 -3.21 -10.17
C ILE A 63 -2.30 -2.96 -8.74
N ILE A 64 -1.59 -3.90 -8.10
CA ILE A 64 -1.19 -3.78 -6.68
C ILE A 64 -0.34 -2.51 -6.46
N PRO A 65 0.74 -2.24 -7.24
CA PRO A 65 1.50 -1.00 -7.11
C PRO A 65 0.71 0.26 -7.50
N ILE A 66 -0.09 0.23 -8.57
CA ILE A 66 -0.87 1.39 -9.03
C ILE A 66 -1.88 1.85 -7.99
N LEU A 67 -2.51 0.92 -7.28
CA LEU A 67 -3.43 1.24 -6.18
C LEU A 67 -2.74 2.01 -5.05
N ALA A 68 -1.42 1.87 -4.87
CA ALA A 68 -0.66 2.69 -3.91
C ALA A 68 -0.27 4.07 -4.47
N VAL A 69 -0.06 4.18 -5.77
CA VAL A 69 0.33 5.43 -6.46
C VAL A 69 -0.79 6.47 -6.41
N PHE A 70 -2.04 6.06 -6.65
CA PHE A 70 -3.19 6.97 -6.70
C PHE A 70 -3.37 7.83 -5.42
N PRO A 71 -3.45 7.26 -4.19
CA PRO A 71 -3.55 8.05 -2.96
C PRO A 71 -2.30 8.87 -2.67
N ALA A 72 -1.11 8.42 -3.11
CA ALA A 72 0.13 9.17 -2.96
C ALA A 72 0.10 10.48 -3.77
N VAL A 73 -0.37 10.44 -5.02
CA VAL A 73 -0.51 11.64 -5.87
C VAL A 73 -1.52 12.62 -5.28
N LEU A 74 -2.67 12.12 -4.81
CA LEU A 74 -3.66 12.95 -4.12
C LEU A 74 -3.08 13.59 -2.86
N CYS A 75 -2.27 12.85 -2.09
CA CYS A 75 -1.62 13.36 -0.89
C CYS A 75 -0.57 14.44 -1.19
N ILE A 76 0.20 14.30 -2.28
CA ILE A 76 1.13 15.36 -2.74
C ILE A 76 0.34 16.62 -3.09
N ALA A 77 -0.74 16.49 -3.86
CA ALA A 77 -1.57 17.63 -4.28
C ALA A 77 -2.18 18.36 -3.08
N THR A 78 -2.74 17.63 -2.10
CA THR A 78 -3.32 18.24 -0.90
C THR A 78 -2.24 18.84 0.00
N SER A 79 -1.09 18.19 0.15
CA SER A 79 0.04 18.74 0.92
C SER A 79 0.57 20.04 0.31
N ALA A 80 0.69 20.12 -1.02
CA ALA A 80 1.07 21.35 -1.72
C ALA A 80 0.01 22.47 -1.54
N ALA A 81 -1.27 22.13 -1.70
CA ALA A 81 -2.37 23.07 -1.52
C ALA A 81 -2.45 23.64 -0.09
N SER A 82 -2.01 22.86 0.91
CA SER A 82 -1.99 23.30 2.30
C SER A 82 -1.06 24.49 2.55
N PHE A 83 0.11 24.55 1.89
CA PHE A 83 1.03 25.68 2.02
C PHE A 83 0.38 26.97 1.51
N TYR A 84 -0.31 26.88 0.37
CA TYR A 84 -1.06 28.01 -0.19
C TYR A 84 -2.19 28.45 0.74
N LEU A 85 -2.92 27.50 1.33
CA LEU A 85 -3.99 27.79 2.27
C LEU A 85 -3.48 28.50 3.54
N LEU A 86 -2.37 28.02 4.11
CA LEU A 86 -1.73 28.65 5.27
C LEU A 86 -1.25 30.06 4.95
N TYR A 87 -0.57 30.26 3.82
CA TYR A 87 -0.13 31.58 3.38
C TYR A 87 -1.31 32.58 3.29
N ARG A 88 -2.45 32.14 2.76
CA ARG A 88 -3.66 32.97 2.64
C ARG A 88 -4.32 33.24 3.99
N ALA A 89 -4.34 32.25 4.89
CA ALA A 89 -4.97 32.36 6.21
C ALA A 89 -4.18 33.28 7.17
N PHE A 90 -2.86 33.38 7.00
CA PHE A 90 -1.98 34.27 7.78
C PHE A 90 -1.74 35.64 7.11
N SER A 91 -2.28 35.87 5.91
CA SER A 91 -2.17 37.16 5.22
C SER A 91 -3.04 38.22 5.88
N VAL A 92 -2.54 39.45 6.01
CA VAL A 92 -3.26 40.60 6.59
C VAL A 92 -4.48 40.99 5.75
N ASN A 93 -4.47 40.70 4.45
CA ASN A 93 -5.55 40.99 3.51
C ASN A 93 -6.50 39.78 3.36
N THR A 94 -6.89 39.15 4.47
CA THR A 94 -7.77 37.97 4.46
C THR A 94 -9.13 38.32 3.88
N LYS A 95 -9.50 37.64 2.79
CA LYS A 95 -10.84 37.75 2.20
C LYS A 95 -11.86 36.99 3.07
N PRO A 96 -13.14 37.42 3.11
CA PRO A 96 -14.16 36.78 3.96
C PRO A 96 -14.41 35.29 3.65
N ASN A 97 -14.03 34.82 2.46
CA ASN A 97 -14.30 33.45 2.01
C ASN A 97 -13.22 32.42 2.40
N ILE A 98 -12.12 32.82 3.06
CA ILE A 98 -11.02 31.90 3.39
C ILE A 98 -11.47 30.78 4.34
N ASN A 99 -12.33 31.08 5.32
CA ASN A 99 -12.84 30.04 6.23
C ASN A 99 -13.62 28.94 5.48
N ASN A 100 -14.44 29.32 4.50
CA ASN A 100 -15.19 28.37 3.67
C ASN A 100 -14.23 27.51 2.83
N LEU A 101 -13.18 28.12 2.27
CA LEU A 101 -12.14 27.39 1.54
C LEU A 101 -11.39 26.40 2.45
N MET A 102 -11.02 26.81 3.67
CA MET A 102 -10.38 25.92 4.65
C MET A 102 -11.30 24.76 5.02
N TYR A 103 -12.61 25.02 5.21
CA TYR A 103 -13.58 23.97 5.51
C TYR A 103 -13.76 22.99 4.35
N SER A 104 -13.89 23.48 3.11
CA SER A 104 -13.91 22.63 1.92
C SER A 104 -12.63 21.80 1.77
N PHE A 105 -11.48 22.36 2.13
CA PHE A 105 -10.20 21.64 2.13
C PHE A 105 -10.14 20.53 3.19
N VAL A 106 -10.71 20.74 4.40
CA VAL A 106 -10.87 19.67 5.40
C VAL A 106 -11.75 18.54 4.87
N LEU A 107 -12.86 18.86 4.19
CA LEU A 107 -13.71 17.84 3.55
C LEU A 107 -12.97 17.06 2.46
N LEU A 108 -12.14 17.75 1.66
CA LEU A 108 -11.28 17.11 0.65
C LEU A 108 -10.29 16.13 1.31
N LEU A 109 -9.61 16.53 2.39
CA LEU A 109 -8.69 15.66 3.14
C LEU A 109 -9.40 14.42 3.68
N LEU A 110 -10.59 14.57 4.27
CA LEU A 110 -11.42 13.44 4.72
C LEU A 110 -11.80 12.52 3.54
N GLY A 111 -12.14 13.08 2.39
CA GLY A 111 -12.39 12.33 1.16
C GLY A 111 -11.17 11.50 0.72
N THR A 112 -9.97 12.08 0.75
CA THR A 112 -8.74 11.35 0.41
C THR A 112 -8.44 10.20 1.38
N ILE A 113 -8.72 10.38 2.67
CA ILE A 113 -8.60 9.31 3.67
C ILE A 113 -9.58 8.17 3.37
N LEU A 114 -10.85 8.49 3.10
CA LEU A 114 -11.87 7.49 2.76
C LEU A 114 -11.51 6.69 1.51
N ILE A 115 -11.06 7.37 0.46
CA ILE A 115 -10.59 6.71 -0.77
C ILE A 115 -9.42 5.76 -0.47
N THR A 116 -8.46 6.20 0.35
CA THR A 116 -7.31 5.36 0.73
C THR A 116 -7.74 4.13 1.52
N LEU A 117 -8.71 4.27 2.43
CA LEU A 117 -9.28 3.13 3.17
C LEU A 117 -10.00 2.15 2.25
N ILE A 118 -10.78 2.63 1.27
CA ILE A 118 -11.43 1.77 0.27
C ILE A 118 -10.36 0.99 -0.52
N ILE A 119 -9.28 1.64 -0.92
CA ILE A 119 -8.15 1.00 -1.60
C ILE A 119 -7.52 -0.08 -0.72
N CYS A 120 -7.30 0.18 0.57
CA CYS A 120 -6.80 -0.83 1.50
C CYS A 120 -7.72 -2.06 1.57
N LEU A 121 -9.04 -1.86 1.60
CA LEU A 121 -10.02 -2.95 1.57
C LEU A 121 -9.98 -3.73 0.26
N MET A 122 -9.88 -3.04 -0.89
CA MET A 122 -9.74 -3.67 -2.20
C MET A 122 -8.46 -4.53 -2.27
N LEU A 123 -7.34 -4.02 -1.76
CA LEU A 123 -6.08 -4.74 -1.70
C LEU A 123 -6.19 -5.98 -0.80
N LEU A 124 -6.80 -5.86 0.39
CA LEU A 124 -7.03 -7.00 1.27
C LEU A 124 -7.83 -8.09 0.55
N THR A 125 -8.95 -7.74 -0.09
CA THR A 125 -9.76 -8.71 -0.83
C THR A 125 -8.95 -9.39 -1.95
N ARG A 126 -8.08 -8.68 -2.67
CA ARG A 126 -7.22 -9.26 -3.72
C ARG A 126 -6.14 -10.20 -3.18
N ILE A 127 -5.55 -9.87 -2.04
CA ILE A 127 -4.50 -10.67 -1.40
C ILE A 127 -5.07 -11.98 -0.85
N TYR A 128 -6.29 -11.93 -0.31
CA TYR A 128 -6.97 -13.08 0.27
C TYR A 128 -7.90 -13.82 -0.72
N SER A 129 -8.11 -13.28 -1.93
CA SER A 129 -8.86 -13.95 -2.99
C SER A 129 -8.25 -15.31 -3.33
N SER A 130 -9.11 -16.29 -3.60
CA SER A 130 -8.81 -17.72 -3.63
C SER A 130 -7.60 -18.06 -4.52
N SER A 131 -6.66 -18.78 -3.93
CA SER A 131 -5.42 -19.22 -4.58
C SER A 131 -5.62 -20.30 -5.64
N LYS A 132 -6.82 -20.86 -5.85
CA LYS A 132 -7.02 -21.90 -6.89
C LYS A 132 -6.66 -21.38 -8.29
N THR A 133 -7.00 -20.13 -8.59
CA THR A 133 -6.64 -19.46 -9.85
C THR A 133 -5.14 -19.38 -10.08
N LEU A 134 -4.34 -19.38 -9.01
CA LEU A 134 -2.90 -19.21 -9.09
C LEU A 134 -2.20 -20.53 -9.51
N HIS A 135 -2.70 -21.68 -9.08
CA HIS A 135 -2.18 -22.97 -9.55
C HIS A 135 -2.47 -23.15 -11.04
N ASP A 136 -3.72 -22.89 -11.42
CA ASP A 136 -4.20 -23.00 -12.80
C ASP A 136 -3.43 -22.04 -13.73
N GLY A 137 -3.17 -20.80 -13.29
CA GLY A 137 -2.37 -19.83 -14.03
C GLY A 137 -0.92 -20.27 -14.26
N ILE A 138 -0.24 -20.87 -13.26
CA ILE A 138 1.11 -21.42 -13.48
C ILE A 138 1.05 -22.62 -14.43
N MET A 139 0.06 -23.51 -14.29
CA MET A 139 -0.10 -24.67 -15.17
C MET A 139 -0.37 -24.24 -16.62
N GLU A 140 -1.19 -23.22 -16.84
CA GLU A 140 -1.44 -22.66 -18.17
C GLU A 140 -0.19 -22.03 -18.78
N ALA A 141 0.58 -21.29 -17.98
CA ALA A 141 1.88 -20.78 -18.41
C ALA A 141 2.84 -21.93 -18.77
N MET A 142 2.88 -23.01 -17.97
CA MET A 142 3.73 -24.17 -18.25
C MET A 142 3.31 -24.88 -19.54
N ASN A 143 2.01 -24.98 -19.85
CA ASN A 143 1.53 -25.53 -21.11
C ASN A 143 1.94 -24.69 -22.33
N ASN A 144 2.00 -23.38 -22.17
CA ASN A 144 2.45 -22.45 -23.22
C ASN A 144 3.99 -22.24 -23.24
N TYR A 145 4.74 -22.92 -22.38
CA TYR A 145 6.19 -22.77 -22.24
C TYR A 145 6.95 -23.00 -23.55
N ARG A 146 6.52 -23.96 -24.36
CA ARG A 146 7.17 -24.29 -25.64
C ARG A 146 6.85 -23.25 -26.73
N SER A 147 5.62 -22.77 -26.78
CA SER A 147 5.08 -21.97 -27.88
C SER A 147 5.38 -20.47 -27.75
N ASP A 148 5.58 -19.97 -26.53
CA ASP A 148 5.80 -18.56 -26.26
C ASP A 148 7.14 -18.32 -25.52
N SER A 149 8.06 -17.66 -26.22
CA SER A 149 9.38 -17.31 -25.68
C SER A 149 9.35 -16.37 -24.46
N LEU A 150 8.33 -15.50 -24.35
CA LEU A 150 8.15 -14.61 -23.19
C LEU A 150 7.68 -15.41 -21.98
N ILE A 151 6.72 -16.32 -22.17
CA ILE A 151 6.26 -17.22 -21.10
C ILE A 151 7.40 -18.13 -20.63
N LYS A 152 8.16 -18.71 -21.58
CA LYS A 152 9.38 -19.46 -21.28
C LYS A 152 10.34 -18.67 -20.40
N SER A 153 10.70 -17.45 -20.81
CA SER A 153 11.62 -16.59 -20.07
C SER A 153 11.12 -16.26 -18.66
N ARG A 154 9.81 -16.06 -18.49
CA ARG A 154 9.19 -15.76 -17.19
C ARG A 154 9.18 -16.97 -16.26
N ILE A 155 8.82 -18.15 -16.77
CA ILE A 155 8.88 -19.40 -16.00
C ILE A 155 10.32 -19.73 -15.61
N ASP A 156 11.26 -19.60 -16.55
CA ASP A 156 12.67 -19.87 -16.27
C ASP A 156 13.21 -18.94 -15.18
N SER A 157 12.89 -17.65 -15.26
CA SER A 157 13.28 -16.67 -14.25
C SER A 157 12.62 -16.94 -12.88
N LEU A 158 11.34 -17.31 -12.86
CA LEU A 158 10.61 -17.68 -11.65
C LEU A 158 11.28 -18.89 -10.97
N GLN A 159 11.53 -19.97 -11.71
CA GLN A 159 12.09 -21.20 -11.15
C GLN A 159 13.52 -21.01 -10.66
N ILE A 160 14.35 -20.30 -11.41
CA ILE A 160 15.74 -20.00 -11.05
C ILE A 160 15.81 -19.06 -9.84
N GLN A 161 15.10 -17.93 -9.86
CA GLN A 161 15.20 -16.93 -8.80
C GLN A 161 14.62 -17.41 -7.47
N PHE A 162 13.49 -18.12 -7.52
CA PHE A 162 12.79 -18.57 -6.33
C PHE A 162 13.13 -20.01 -5.92
N GLN A 163 14.02 -20.68 -6.66
CA GLN A 163 14.45 -22.06 -6.38
C GLN A 163 13.24 -22.99 -6.21
N CYS A 164 12.33 -22.93 -7.17
CA CYS A 164 11.09 -23.71 -7.23
C CYS A 164 10.97 -24.43 -8.58
N CYS A 165 10.14 -25.46 -8.69
CA CYS A 165 9.92 -26.18 -9.94
C CYS A 165 8.49 -26.72 -10.05
N GLY A 166 7.91 -26.54 -11.24
CA GLY A 166 6.49 -26.83 -11.49
C GLY A 166 5.57 -25.85 -10.76
N SER A 167 4.27 -26.10 -10.82
CA SER A 167 3.28 -25.36 -10.06
C SER A 167 3.29 -25.83 -8.61
N VAL A 168 3.00 -27.11 -8.37
CA VAL A 168 3.08 -27.76 -7.06
C VAL A 168 4.33 -28.62 -6.93
N GLN A 169 4.77 -29.26 -8.02
CA GLN A 169 5.90 -30.17 -7.99
C GLN A 169 6.57 -30.32 -9.36
N TYR A 170 7.86 -30.65 -9.38
CA TYR A 170 8.63 -30.83 -10.62
C TYR A 170 8.06 -31.89 -11.58
N LYS A 171 7.38 -32.91 -11.06
CA LYS A 171 6.82 -34.00 -11.87
C LYS A 171 5.70 -33.57 -12.81
N GLU A 172 5.10 -32.40 -12.59
CA GLU A 172 4.10 -31.84 -13.51
C GLU A 172 4.70 -31.60 -14.91
N TRP A 173 6.01 -31.36 -15.00
CA TRP A 173 6.71 -31.27 -16.28
C TRP A 173 6.75 -32.59 -17.07
N TYR A 174 6.49 -33.73 -16.43
CA TYR A 174 6.50 -35.02 -17.11
C TYR A 174 5.30 -35.20 -18.03
N GLU A 175 4.24 -34.44 -17.81
CA GLU A 175 3.01 -34.46 -18.59
C GLU A 175 2.95 -33.33 -19.63
N ILE A 176 3.93 -32.42 -19.60
CA ILE A 176 3.98 -31.25 -20.48
C ILE A 176 5.11 -31.41 -21.49
N THR A 177 4.80 -31.26 -22.78
CA THR A 177 5.82 -31.25 -23.84
C THR A 177 6.48 -29.87 -23.93
N TRP A 178 7.45 -29.63 -23.03
CA TRP A 178 8.11 -28.33 -22.87
C TRP A 178 9.32 -28.12 -23.81
N TYR A 179 9.76 -29.15 -24.51
CA TYR A 179 10.89 -29.13 -25.46
C TYR A 179 10.43 -29.11 -26.92
N ASP A 180 11.33 -28.71 -27.84
CA ASP A 180 11.01 -28.72 -29.26
C ASP A 180 11.06 -30.14 -29.85
N THR A 181 9.90 -30.69 -30.18
CA THR A 181 9.76 -32.02 -30.80
C THR A 181 10.38 -32.11 -32.20
N ASN A 182 10.64 -30.99 -32.88
CA ASN A 182 11.32 -31.01 -34.18
C ASN A 182 12.80 -31.38 -34.07
N LEU A 183 13.37 -31.21 -32.87
CA LEU A 183 14.76 -31.52 -32.56
C LEU A 183 14.93 -32.92 -31.97
N VAL A 184 13.84 -33.69 -31.83
CA VAL A 184 13.83 -35.00 -31.19
C VAL A 184 13.51 -36.07 -32.23
N ASP A 185 14.40 -37.05 -32.38
CA ASP A 185 14.16 -38.22 -33.21
C ASP A 185 13.07 -39.11 -32.58
N LYS A 186 12.10 -39.54 -33.39
CA LYS A 186 10.95 -40.37 -32.93
C LYS A 186 11.34 -41.68 -32.24
N LYS A 187 12.57 -42.14 -32.44
CA LYS A 187 13.11 -43.37 -31.80
C LYS A 187 13.42 -43.15 -30.31
N ASP A 188 13.59 -41.90 -29.90
CA ASP A 188 14.03 -41.52 -28.56
C ASP A 188 12.89 -40.97 -27.70
N GLU A 189 11.63 -41.00 -28.16
CA GLU A 189 10.47 -40.46 -27.41
C GLU A 189 10.37 -40.99 -25.97
N ASN A 190 10.81 -42.22 -25.70
CA ASN A 190 10.85 -42.79 -24.35
C ASN A 190 11.99 -42.23 -23.47
N GLU A 191 13.08 -41.72 -24.06
CA GLU A 191 14.21 -41.09 -23.37
C GLU A 191 13.87 -39.68 -22.87
N TYR A 192 12.88 -39.03 -23.49
CA TYR A 192 12.36 -37.72 -23.07
C TYR A 192 11.28 -37.80 -21.97
N ARG A 193 10.96 -39.01 -21.50
CA ARG A 193 10.09 -39.23 -20.34
C ARG A 193 10.84 -38.93 -19.05
N TYR A 194 10.17 -38.32 -18.06
CA TYR A 194 10.76 -38.00 -16.74
C TYR A 194 11.87 -36.93 -16.78
N GLN A 195 11.62 -35.83 -17.47
CA GLN A 195 12.53 -34.69 -17.58
C GLN A 195 11.86 -33.39 -17.16
N ALA A 196 12.66 -32.43 -16.72
CA ALA A 196 12.23 -31.07 -16.40
C ALA A 196 13.12 -30.05 -17.11
N PRO A 197 12.65 -28.80 -17.33
CA PRO A 197 13.48 -27.74 -17.85
C PRO A 197 14.72 -27.49 -16.98
N PHE A 198 15.81 -27.03 -17.60
CA PHE A 198 17.05 -26.68 -16.90
C PHE A 198 16.82 -25.64 -15.79
N SER A 199 15.83 -24.75 -15.93
CA SER A 199 15.47 -23.76 -14.91
C SER A 199 14.99 -24.36 -13.57
N CYS A 200 14.60 -25.64 -13.55
CA CYS A 200 14.29 -26.36 -12.32
C CYS A 200 15.51 -26.79 -11.51
N CYS A 201 16.72 -26.66 -12.05
CA CYS A 201 17.95 -27.00 -11.37
C CYS A 201 18.14 -26.20 -10.08
N SER A 202 18.43 -26.89 -8.99
CA SER A 202 18.69 -26.26 -7.70
C SER A 202 20.13 -25.78 -7.64
N MET A 203 20.30 -24.51 -7.27
CA MET A 203 21.60 -23.89 -6.97
C MET A 203 22.26 -24.47 -5.71
N LYS A 204 21.51 -25.25 -4.92
CA LYS A 204 22.06 -25.98 -3.77
C LYS A 204 22.75 -27.28 -4.16
N SER A 205 22.58 -27.73 -5.40
CA SER A 205 23.22 -28.95 -5.86
C SER A 205 24.72 -28.71 -6.04
N ILE A 206 25.54 -29.55 -5.42
CA ILE A 206 27.01 -29.50 -5.51
C ILE A 206 27.49 -30.19 -6.80
N TYR A 207 26.67 -31.09 -7.33
CA TYR A 207 26.94 -31.86 -8.55
C TYR A 207 26.33 -31.18 -9.79
N PRO A 208 26.78 -31.54 -11.00
CA PRO A 208 26.13 -31.11 -12.23
C PRO A 208 24.63 -31.39 -12.17
N CYS A 209 23.82 -30.42 -12.59
CA CYS A 209 22.38 -30.60 -12.52
C CYS A 209 21.91 -31.69 -13.49
N ILE A 210 21.28 -32.72 -12.93
CA ILE A 210 20.58 -33.77 -13.68
C ILE A 210 19.10 -33.38 -13.77
N HIS A 211 18.65 -33.03 -14.97
CA HIS A 211 17.25 -32.68 -15.25
C HIS A 211 16.61 -33.55 -16.36
N HIS A 212 17.36 -34.53 -16.86
CA HIS A 212 16.92 -35.56 -17.80
C HIS A 212 16.93 -36.92 -17.11
N ASN A 213 16.03 -37.84 -17.50
CA ASN A 213 15.95 -39.20 -16.96
C ASN A 213 16.00 -39.25 -15.42
N ILE A 214 15.31 -38.31 -14.75
CA ILE A 214 15.42 -38.04 -13.30
C ILE A 214 15.09 -39.26 -12.44
N GLU A 215 14.19 -40.12 -12.94
CA GLU A 215 13.72 -41.34 -12.28
C GLU A 215 14.62 -42.56 -12.57
N SER A 216 15.52 -42.47 -13.55
CA SER A 216 16.45 -43.54 -13.92
C SER A 216 17.81 -43.33 -13.23
N SER A 217 18.29 -44.35 -12.54
CA SER A 217 19.64 -44.34 -11.95
C SER A 217 20.67 -44.70 -13.05
N GLY A 218 21.36 -43.69 -13.58
CA GLY A 218 22.31 -43.82 -14.69
C GLY A 218 23.79 -43.71 -14.28
N LEU A 219 24.65 -44.48 -14.97
CA LEU A 219 26.07 -44.68 -14.64
C LEU A 219 27.14 -43.74 -15.25
N PRO A 220 26.87 -42.58 -15.88
CA PRO A 220 27.95 -41.62 -16.13
C PRO A 220 28.36 -40.85 -14.86
N TYR A 221 27.42 -40.60 -13.93
CA TYR A 221 27.60 -39.65 -12.81
C TYR A 221 27.35 -40.24 -11.41
N LYS A 222 27.14 -41.57 -11.27
CA LYS A 222 26.70 -42.20 -9.99
C LYS A 222 25.53 -41.42 -9.37
N TYR A 223 24.50 -41.15 -10.17
CA TYR A 223 23.30 -40.47 -9.70
C TYR A 223 22.35 -41.49 -9.04
N THR A 224 21.98 -41.21 -7.80
CA THR A 224 20.92 -41.90 -7.08
C THR A 224 19.98 -40.80 -6.56
N LYS A 225 18.68 -40.92 -6.82
CA LYS A 225 17.67 -39.89 -6.49
C LYS A 225 17.73 -39.51 -5.01
N GLU A 226 18.07 -40.44 -4.14
CA GLU A 226 18.12 -40.29 -2.70
C GLU A 226 19.35 -39.50 -2.21
N GLN A 227 20.45 -39.49 -2.99
CA GLN A 227 21.73 -38.88 -2.58
C GLN A 227 22.08 -37.63 -3.40
N ASN A 228 21.71 -37.58 -4.68
CA ASN A 228 22.17 -36.57 -5.64
C ASN A 228 21.02 -35.83 -6.33
N PHE A 229 19.88 -35.63 -5.66
CA PHE A 229 18.75 -34.90 -6.24
C PHE A 229 19.13 -33.44 -6.55
N SER A 230 19.08 -33.06 -7.83
CA SER A 230 19.58 -31.79 -8.34
C SER A 230 18.51 -30.76 -8.69
N LEU A 231 17.22 -31.09 -8.53
CA LEU A 231 16.12 -30.17 -8.85
C LEU A 231 15.55 -29.50 -7.60
N SER A 232 14.89 -28.37 -7.81
CA SER A 232 14.09 -27.69 -6.79
C SER A 232 12.83 -28.51 -6.50
N THR A 233 12.65 -28.94 -5.24
CA THR A 233 11.48 -29.74 -4.82
C THR A 233 10.26 -28.89 -4.45
N ALA A 234 10.46 -27.60 -4.17
CA ALA A 234 9.38 -26.69 -3.82
C ALA A 234 8.58 -26.28 -5.07
N GLY A 235 7.25 -26.38 -5.02
CA GLY A 235 6.37 -25.86 -6.07
C GLY A 235 6.33 -24.33 -6.07
N CYS A 236 6.34 -23.72 -7.26
CA CYS A 236 6.33 -22.27 -7.42
C CYS A 236 5.03 -21.63 -6.93
N PHE A 237 3.92 -22.36 -6.94
CA PHE A 237 2.62 -21.94 -6.41
C PHE A 237 2.74 -21.35 -5.00
N LYS A 238 3.35 -22.10 -4.07
CA LYS A 238 3.47 -21.68 -2.67
C LYS A 238 4.29 -20.41 -2.54
N VAL A 239 5.37 -20.31 -3.34
CA VAL A 239 6.27 -19.15 -3.32
C VAL A 239 5.55 -17.90 -3.83
N VAL A 240 4.83 -17.99 -4.95
CA VAL A 240 4.10 -16.86 -5.52
C VAL A 240 2.94 -16.41 -4.62
N VAL A 241 2.19 -17.35 -4.00
CA VAL A 241 1.17 -17.00 -2.99
C VAL A 241 1.80 -16.19 -1.85
N GLN A 242 2.93 -16.65 -1.33
CA GLN A 242 3.61 -16.00 -0.22
C GLN A 242 4.13 -14.62 -0.63
N LEU A 243 4.72 -14.51 -1.81
CA LEU A 243 5.22 -13.26 -2.38
C LEU A 243 4.09 -12.24 -2.53
N LYS A 244 2.97 -12.62 -3.15
CA LYS A 244 1.77 -11.77 -3.32
C LYS A 244 1.27 -11.25 -1.96
N LYS A 245 1.19 -12.12 -0.96
CA LYS A 245 0.76 -11.75 0.40
C LYS A 245 1.74 -10.79 1.06
N GLN A 246 3.04 -11.07 1.00
CA GLN A 246 4.07 -10.24 1.61
C GLN A 246 4.08 -8.83 1.02
N ILE A 247 4.10 -8.72 -0.32
CA ILE A 247 4.06 -7.43 -1.03
C ILE A 247 2.77 -6.69 -0.70
N GLY A 248 1.63 -7.35 -0.84
CA GLY A 248 0.33 -6.72 -0.62
C GLY A 248 0.17 -6.20 0.81
N LEU A 249 0.57 -6.97 1.83
CA LEU A 249 0.57 -6.51 3.23
C LEU A 249 1.56 -5.36 3.46
N ALA A 250 2.72 -5.39 2.80
CA ALA A 250 3.70 -4.32 2.86
C ALA A 250 3.18 -3.01 2.23
N VAL A 251 2.36 -3.09 1.17
CA VAL A 251 1.64 -1.94 0.58
C VAL A 251 0.58 -1.43 1.55
N ILE A 252 -0.27 -2.31 2.10
CA ILE A 252 -1.32 -1.92 3.06
C ILE A 252 -0.73 -1.23 4.29
N GLY A 253 0.36 -1.77 4.86
CA GLY A 253 1.04 -1.15 6.00
C GLY A 253 1.53 0.27 5.68
N ARG A 254 2.08 0.48 4.48
CA ARG A 254 2.51 1.82 4.03
C ARG A 254 1.34 2.77 3.80
N LEU A 255 0.22 2.29 3.28
CA LEU A 255 -1.01 3.08 3.13
C LEU A 255 -1.65 3.41 4.48
N ALA A 256 -1.60 2.50 5.45
CA ALA A 256 -2.06 2.77 6.81
C ALA A 256 -1.23 3.87 7.49
N ALA A 257 0.10 3.87 7.30
CA ALA A 257 0.97 4.95 7.75
C ALA A 257 0.64 6.28 7.03
N LEU A 258 0.32 6.26 5.73
CA LEU A 258 -0.15 7.44 5.00
C LEU A 258 -1.47 8.00 5.58
N VAL A 259 -2.42 7.11 5.90
CA VAL A 259 -3.69 7.51 6.54
C VAL A 259 -3.44 8.17 7.90
N PHE A 260 -2.50 7.63 8.69
CA PHE A 260 -2.14 8.24 9.98
C PHE A 260 -1.60 9.66 9.82
N THR A 261 -0.69 9.89 8.87
CA THR A 261 -0.14 11.24 8.63
C THR A 261 -1.16 12.18 8.00
N GLN A 262 -2.09 11.68 7.18
CA GLN A 262 -3.23 12.46 6.66
C GLN A 262 -4.23 12.83 7.76
N LEU A 263 -4.48 11.95 8.73
CA LEU A 263 -5.30 12.26 9.90
C LEU A 263 -4.66 13.39 10.71
N LEU A 264 -3.35 13.31 10.99
CA LEU A 264 -2.61 14.38 11.66
C LEU A 264 -2.70 15.72 10.91
N MET A 265 -2.57 15.70 9.58
CA MET A 265 -2.75 16.89 8.75
C MET A 265 -4.17 17.45 8.83
N THR A 266 -5.18 16.58 8.81
CA THR A 266 -6.59 16.96 8.88
C THR A 266 -6.92 17.60 10.22
N THR A 267 -6.39 17.06 11.33
CA THR A 267 -6.62 17.64 12.66
C THR A 267 -5.97 19.01 12.81
N THR A 268 -4.73 19.21 12.35
CA THR A 268 -4.07 20.52 12.47
C THR A 268 -4.75 21.59 11.62
N VAL A 269 -5.15 21.25 10.38
CA VAL A 269 -5.90 22.15 9.50
C VAL A 269 -7.29 22.47 10.07
N ARG A 270 -7.97 21.50 10.68
CA ARG A 270 -9.28 21.71 11.32
C ARG A 270 -9.18 22.65 12.52
N LEU A 271 -8.14 22.50 13.34
CA LEU A 271 -7.88 23.43 14.46
C LEU A 271 -7.64 24.85 13.94
N LEU A 272 -6.82 25.02 12.89
CA LEU A 272 -6.59 26.34 12.28
C LEU A 272 -7.86 26.92 11.65
N GLN A 273 -8.67 26.11 11.00
CA GLN A 273 -9.93 26.55 10.38
C GLN A 273 -10.92 27.04 11.43
N THR A 274 -11.09 26.31 12.53
CA THR A 274 -12.01 26.71 13.61
C THR A 274 -11.52 27.97 14.33
N ALA A 275 -10.22 28.09 14.60
CA ALA A 275 -9.62 29.32 15.11
C ALA A 275 -9.88 30.54 14.20
N HIS A 276 -9.71 30.36 12.89
CA HIS A 276 -9.99 31.42 11.90
C HIS A 276 -11.47 31.78 11.85
N SER A 277 -12.38 30.83 12.05
CA SER A 277 -13.83 31.08 11.97
C SER A 277 -14.36 32.05 13.04
N LEU A 278 -13.68 32.16 14.18
CA LEU A 278 -14.06 33.06 15.29
C LEU A 278 -13.51 34.47 15.10
N THR A 279 -12.26 34.58 14.71
CA THR A 279 -11.48 35.82 14.73
C THR A 279 -11.40 36.50 13.36
N ASN A 280 -11.72 35.78 12.28
CA ASN A 280 -11.51 36.16 10.88
C ASN A 280 -10.05 36.49 10.50
N VAL A 281 -9.12 36.49 11.46
CA VAL A 281 -7.69 36.81 11.29
C VAL A 281 -6.85 36.02 12.31
N LEU A 282 -5.83 35.29 11.83
CA LEU A 282 -4.93 34.48 12.68
C LEU A 282 -3.73 35.26 13.26
N PHE A 283 -3.55 36.54 12.89
CA PHE A 283 -2.39 37.38 13.23
C PHE A 283 -2.57 38.26 14.49
N CYS A 284 -3.56 38.03 15.35
CA CYS A 284 -3.80 38.92 16.50
C CYS A 284 -2.94 38.52 17.73
N PRO A 285 -1.97 39.35 18.20
CA PRO A 285 -1.02 38.97 19.25
C PRO A 285 -1.65 38.71 20.63
N ASN A 286 -2.81 39.31 20.92
CA ASN A 286 -3.49 39.23 22.21
C ASN A 286 -4.83 38.47 22.15
N ALA A 287 -5.12 37.76 21.05
CA ALA A 287 -6.37 37.02 20.90
C ALA A 287 -6.27 35.62 21.52
N ILE A 288 -7.33 35.22 22.24
CA ILE A 288 -7.57 33.84 22.64
C ILE A 288 -8.42 33.19 21.56
N TYR A 289 -7.97 32.06 21.01
CA TYR A 289 -8.63 31.33 19.93
C TYR A 289 -9.28 30.06 20.48
N THR A 290 -10.61 30.01 20.54
CA THR A 290 -11.31 28.76 20.85
C THR A 290 -11.41 27.91 19.59
N SER A 291 -10.76 26.75 19.58
CA SER A 291 -10.76 25.79 18.47
C SER A 291 -11.46 24.51 18.88
N TRP A 292 -12.12 23.82 17.95
CA TRP A 292 -12.76 22.53 18.24
C TRP A 292 -12.50 21.52 17.14
N LEU A 293 -12.37 20.26 17.54
CA LEU A 293 -12.20 19.16 16.59
C LEU A 293 -13.56 18.73 16.02
N PHE A 294 -14.56 18.56 16.89
CA PHE A 294 -15.91 18.11 16.54
C PHE A 294 -16.94 19.20 16.85
N GLY A 295 -17.91 19.40 15.93
CA GLY A 295 -19.01 20.37 16.09
C GLY A 295 -19.01 21.53 15.08
N TYR A 296 -20.05 22.35 15.15
CA TYR A 296 -20.24 23.55 14.32
C TYR A 296 -20.50 24.76 15.22
N TYR A 297 -19.91 25.92 14.88
CA TYR A 297 -20.16 27.15 15.62
C TYR A 297 -21.56 27.68 15.30
N ARG A 298 -22.47 27.59 16.27
CA ARG A 298 -23.76 28.28 16.19
C ARG A 298 -23.52 29.76 16.49
N LYS A 299 -23.48 30.61 15.44
CA LYS A 299 -23.54 32.08 15.63
C LYS A 299 -24.74 32.38 16.52
N ARG A 300 -24.53 33.04 17.67
CA ARG A 300 -25.65 33.49 18.51
C ARG A 300 -26.57 34.37 17.69
N LYS A 301 -27.87 34.19 17.90
CA LYS A 301 -28.84 35.16 17.37
C LYS A 301 -28.59 36.49 18.10
N PRO A 302 -28.69 37.64 17.41
CA PRO A 302 -28.63 38.92 18.10
C PRO A 302 -29.68 38.94 19.22
N GLY A 303 -29.26 39.19 20.47
CA GLY A 303 -30.13 39.24 21.65
C GLY A 303 -30.03 38.06 22.63
N GLU A 304 -29.21 37.04 22.36
CA GLU A 304 -29.02 35.91 23.28
C GLU A 304 -27.96 36.23 24.36
N PRO A 305 -28.31 36.23 25.67
CA PRO A 305 -27.40 36.62 26.74
C PRO A 305 -26.17 35.70 26.80
N PRO A 306 -25.02 36.19 27.28
CA PRO A 306 -23.84 35.34 27.49
C PRO A 306 -24.16 34.16 28.41
N PRO A 307 -23.66 32.95 28.11
CA PRO A 307 -23.76 31.84 29.02
C PRO A 307 -23.06 32.27 30.29
N VAL A 308 -23.74 32.06 31.41
CA VAL A 308 -23.20 32.35 32.73
C VAL A 308 -21.92 31.54 32.87
N PRO A 309 -20.77 32.18 33.19
CA PRO A 309 -19.53 31.43 33.39
C PRO A 309 -19.75 30.39 34.49
N PRO A 310 -19.17 29.18 34.37
CA PRO A 310 -19.26 28.19 35.43
C PRO A 310 -18.69 28.78 36.71
N ILE A 311 -19.44 28.64 37.80
CA ILE A 311 -19.04 29.14 39.12
C ILE A 311 -17.69 28.48 39.47
N PRO A 312 -16.64 29.27 39.77
CA PRO A 312 -15.36 28.73 40.23
C PRO A 312 -15.58 27.74 41.37
N LYS A 313 -14.89 26.59 41.34
CA LYS A 313 -15.02 25.56 42.39
C LYS A 313 -14.74 26.11 43.80
N GLU A 314 -13.89 27.12 43.90
CA GLU A 314 -13.55 27.87 45.11
C GLU A 314 -14.76 28.57 45.77
N LEU A 315 -15.83 28.83 45.00
CA LEU A 315 -17.08 29.43 45.49
C LEU A 315 -18.16 28.39 45.83
N MET A 316 -17.90 27.10 45.61
CA MET A 316 -18.82 26.00 45.97
C MET A 316 -18.48 25.34 47.31
N ASP A 317 -17.28 25.54 47.85
CA ASP A 317 -16.82 24.92 49.12
C ASP A 317 -17.04 25.80 50.37
N ASN A 318 -17.54 27.04 50.25
CA ASN A 318 -17.77 27.94 51.39
C ASN A 318 -19.23 27.91 51.92
N GLY A 319 -19.89 26.76 51.83
CA GLY A 319 -21.25 26.56 52.34
C GLY A 319 -21.34 25.38 53.29
N GLU A 320 -20.65 25.45 54.42
CA GLU A 320 -21.08 24.79 55.67
C GLU A 320 -22.20 25.61 56.35
#